data_AF-G7Y5U2-F1
#
_entry.id   AF-G7Y5U2-F1
#
_cell.length_a   1.000
_cell.length_b   1.000
_cell.length_c   1.000
_cell.angle_alpha   90.00
_cell.angle_beta   90.00
_cell.angle_gamma   90.00
#
_symmetry.space_group_name_H-M   'P 1'
#
loop_
_entity.id
_entity.type
_entity.pdbx_description
1 polymer ?
#
loop_
_entity_poly.entity_id
_entity_poly.type
_entity_poly.pdbx_seq_one_letter_code
_entity_poly.pdbx_strand_id
1 'polypeptide(L)'
;MIDTRKSIPAGNEYGARKSLKRQIVKSLRKDRELWWKSKAREMEKAFATGNSRALYQLIRSTGPRKATVSETISEKDGSLIHSQKRRLERWAEHFEEQFSWPS
;
A
#
# COMPACT_ATOMS: atom_id res chain seq x y z
N MET A 1 -43.25 -30.42 -8.72
CA MET A 1 -43.23 -29.00 -9.12
C MET A 1 -41.77 -28.55 -9.18
N ILE A 2 -41.39 -28.10 -10.38
CA ILE A 2 -40.14 -27.52 -10.89
C ILE A 2 -39.05 -27.14 -9.86
N ASP A 3 -37.96 -27.91 -9.89
CA ASP A 3 -36.69 -27.65 -9.20
C ASP A 3 -35.92 -26.59 -10.01
N THR A 4 -36.00 -25.32 -9.59
CA THR A 4 -35.31 -24.20 -10.25
C THR A 4 -33.83 -24.21 -9.91
N ARG A 5 -33.10 -25.16 -10.46
CA ARG A 5 -31.64 -25.06 -10.57
C ARG A 5 -31.34 -23.89 -11.49
N LYS A 6 -30.92 -22.78 -10.90
CA LYS A 6 -30.42 -21.59 -11.60
C LYS A 6 -29.46 -22.05 -12.70
N SER A 7 -29.92 -21.97 -13.95
CA SER A 7 -29.15 -22.35 -15.12
C SER A 7 -27.85 -21.56 -15.14
N ILE A 8 -26.72 -22.26 -15.04
CA ILE A 8 -25.42 -21.70 -15.34
C ILE A 8 -25.46 -21.34 -16.84
N PRO A 9 -25.13 -20.10 -17.25
CA PRO A 9 -25.18 -19.75 -18.67
C PRO A 9 -24.19 -20.64 -19.43
N ALA A 10 -24.73 -21.44 -20.36
CA ALA A 10 -23.94 -22.31 -21.20
C ALA A 10 -23.20 -21.50 -22.27
N GLY A 11 -21.87 -21.64 -22.27
CA GLY A 11 -21.05 -21.66 -23.49
C GLY A 11 -21.10 -20.46 -24.44
N ASN A 12 -20.74 -19.25 -24.00
CA ASN A 12 -20.09 -18.19 -24.80
C ASN A 12 -19.72 -17.00 -23.88
N GLU A 13 -20.65 -16.64 -22.98
CA GLU A 13 -20.54 -15.49 -22.07
C GLU A 13 -19.35 -15.58 -21.10
N TYR A 14 -19.06 -16.77 -20.58
CA TYR A 14 -17.89 -17.01 -19.72
C TYR A 14 -16.57 -16.77 -20.47
N GLY A 15 -16.51 -17.19 -21.75
CA GLY A 15 -15.37 -16.95 -22.63
C GLY A 15 -15.20 -15.46 -22.94
N ALA A 16 -16.29 -14.78 -23.27
CA ALA A 16 -16.32 -13.33 -23.51
C ALA A 16 -15.86 -12.55 -22.27
N ARG A 17 -16.36 -12.88 -21.08
CA ARG A 17 -15.95 -12.26 -19.81
C ARG A 17 -14.46 -12.46 -19.52
N LYS A 18 -13.93 -13.66 -19.78
CA LYS A 18 -12.50 -13.97 -19.62
C LYS A 18 -11.63 -13.18 -20.61
N SER A 19 -12.09 -13.04 -21.86
CA SER A 19 -11.41 -12.23 -22.88
C SER A 19 -11.37 -10.75 -22.49
N LEU A 20 -12.50 -10.20 -22.07
CA LEU A 20 -12.59 -8.81 -21.60
C LEU A 20 -11.66 -8.56 -20.39
N LYS A 21 -11.65 -9.46 -19.41
CA LYS A 21 -10.74 -9.38 -18.26
C LYS A 21 -9.28 -9.36 -18.71
N ARG A 22 -8.89 -10.21 -19.68
CA ARG A 22 -7.53 -10.22 -20.23
C ARG A 22 -7.19 -8.92 -20.93
N GLN A 23 -8.11 -8.34 -21.69
CA GLN A 23 -7.91 -7.05 -22.36
C GLN A 23 -7.70 -5.92 -21.34
N ILE A 24 -8.53 -5.86 -20.29
CA ILE A 24 -8.40 -4.87 -19.21
C ILE A 24 -7.05 -5.02 -18.49
N VAL A 25 -6.67 -6.23 -18.12
CA VAL A 25 -5.36 -6.46 -17.48
C VAL A 25 -4.21 -6.05 -18.41
N LYS A 26 -4.34 -6.28 -19.72
CA LYS A 26 -3.35 -5.86 -20.71
C LYS A 26 -3.26 -4.34 -20.83
N SER A 27 -4.39 -3.62 -20.87
CA SER A 27 -4.38 -2.15 -20.90
C SER A 27 -3.79 -1.58 -19.61
N LEU A 28 -4.20 -2.08 -18.45
CA LEU A 28 -3.64 -1.64 -17.16
C LEU A 28 -2.12 -1.85 -17.05
N ARG A 29 -1.59 -2.94 -17.62
CA ARG A 29 -0.14 -3.16 -17.69
C ARG A 29 0.55 -2.12 -18.58
N LYS A 30 -0.04 -1.79 -19.73
CA LYS A 30 0.48 -0.74 -20.62
C LYS A 30 0.46 0.62 -19.94
N ASP A 31 -0.66 0.98 -19.30
CA ASP A 31 -0.80 2.25 -18.61
C ASP A 31 0.23 2.38 -17.48
N ARG A 32 0.43 1.30 -16.72
CA ARG A 32 1.47 1.23 -15.68
C ARG A 32 2.88 1.41 -16.26
N GLU A 33 3.18 0.76 -17.38
CA GLU A 33 4.47 0.88 -18.06
C GLU A 33 4.71 2.32 -18.56
N LEU A 34 3.70 2.94 -19.17
CA LEU A 34 3.76 4.33 -19.62
C LEU A 34 3.98 5.30 -18.46
N TRP A 35 3.27 5.08 -17.35
CA TRP A 35 3.45 5.87 -16.14
C TRP A 35 4.87 5.76 -15.58
N TRP A 36 5.43 4.55 -15.51
CA TRP A 36 6.82 4.35 -15.05
C TRP A 36 7.84 4.98 -15.99
N LYS A 37 7.66 4.88 -17.31
CA LYS A 37 8.52 5.55 -18.29
C LYS A 37 8.49 7.07 -18.13
N SER A 38 7.31 7.65 -17.90
CA SER A 38 7.18 9.08 -17.62
C SER A 38 7.93 9.47 -16.34
N LYS A 39 7.76 8.70 -15.26
CA LYS A 39 8.45 8.95 -13.99
C LYS A 39 9.97 8.85 -14.10
N ALA A 40 10.48 7.87 -14.84
CA ALA A 40 11.92 7.73 -15.10
C ALA A 40 12.49 8.97 -15.79
N ARG A 41 11.81 9.48 -16.84
CA ARG A 41 12.22 10.71 -17.54
C ARG A 41 12.22 11.93 -16.62
N GLU A 42 11.24 12.06 -15.73
CA GLU A 42 11.21 13.14 -14.74
C GLU A 42 12.39 13.07 -13.77
N MET A 43 12.74 11.86 -13.32
CA MET A 43 13.89 11.62 -12.44
C MET A 43 15.21 11.95 -13.15
N GLU A 44 15.39 11.48 -14.39
CA GLU A 44 16.57 11.80 -15.22
C GLU A 44 16.74 13.31 -15.41
N LYS A 45 15.65 14.03 -15.70
CA LYS A 45 15.67 15.49 -15.83
C LYS A 45 16.03 16.18 -14.52
N ALA A 46 15.46 15.74 -13.39
CA ALA A 46 15.78 16.30 -12.07
C ALA A 46 17.26 16.07 -11.71
N PHE A 47 17.80 14.90 -12.04
CA PHE A 47 19.20 14.58 -11.84
C PHE A 47 20.12 15.44 -12.73
N ALA A 48 19.83 15.53 -14.04
CA ALA A 48 20.61 16.31 -14.99
C ALA A 48 20.64 17.81 -14.68
N THR A 49 19.57 18.34 -14.07
CA THR A 49 19.48 19.75 -13.65
C THR A 49 20.06 20.01 -12.25
N GLY A 50 20.58 18.98 -11.56
CA GLY A 50 21.10 19.10 -10.20
C GLY A 50 20.01 19.36 -9.14
N ASN A 51 18.73 19.18 -9.48
CA ASN A 51 17.61 19.42 -8.57
C ASN A 51 17.39 18.20 -7.64
N SER A 52 18.28 18.08 -6.66
CA SER A 52 18.26 16.99 -5.67
C SER A 52 16.95 16.92 -4.87
N ARG A 53 16.33 18.06 -4.58
CA ARG A 53 15.04 18.13 -3.86
C ARG A 53 13.92 17.46 -4.67
N ALA A 54 13.78 17.80 -5.95
CA ALA A 54 12.78 17.21 -6.83
C ALA A 54 13.03 15.70 -7.01
N LEU A 55 14.29 15.29 -7.19
CA LEU A 55 14.66 13.88 -7.30
C LEU A 55 14.26 13.09 -6.04
N TYR A 56 14.55 13.61 -4.85
CA TYR A 56 14.20 12.96 -3.59
C TYR A 56 12.67 12.84 -3.40
N GLN A 57 11.92 13.88 -3.74
CA GLN A 57 10.46 13.85 -3.69
C GLN A 57 9.87 12.78 -4.63
N LEU A 58 10.41 12.67 -5.84
CA LEU A 58 10.01 11.64 -6.80
C LEU A 58 10.25 10.24 -6.24
N ILE A 59 11.47 9.95 -5.75
CA ILE A 59 11.83 8.66 -5.14
C ILE A 59 10.89 8.32 -3.98
N ARG A 60 10.63 9.29 -3.10
CA ARG A 60 9.72 9.14 -1.96
C ARG A 60 8.30 8.80 -2.39
N SER A 61 7.80 9.42 -3.46
CA SER A 61 6.44 9.24 -3.98
C SER A 61 6.24 7.92 -4.74
N THR A 62 7.30 7.40 -5.36
CA THR A 62 7.30 6.12 -6.09
C THR A 62 7.63 4.92 -5.19
N GLY A 63 8.14 5.16 -3.99
CA GLY A 63 8.42 4.12 -3.01
C GLY A 63 7.15 3.41 -2.52
N PRO A 64 7.28 2.26 -1.84
CA PRO A 64 6.16 1.60 -1.20
C PRO A 64 5.40 2.60 -0.35
N ARG A 65 4.08 2.72 -0.55
CA ARG A 65 3.23 3.44 0.40
C ARG A 65 3.49 2.79 1.74
N LYS A 66 4.07 3.54 2.69
CA LYS A 66 4.11 3.09 4.07
C LYS A 66 2.66 2.77 4.43
N ALA A 67 2.40 1.57 4.91
CA ALA A 67 1.14 1.30 5.59
C ALA A 67 0.97 2.44 6.59
N THR A 68 -0.22 3.04 6.63
CA THR A 68 -0.56 4.09 7.59
C THR A 68 -0.47 3.46 8.97
N VAL A 69 0.75 3.45 9.52
CA VAL A 69 1.20 2.97 10.82
C VAL A 69 0.46 1.72 11.33
N SER A 70 1.12 0.56 11.22
CA SER A 70 0.86 -0.55 12.13
C SER A 70 1.39 -0.15 13.50
N GLU A 71 0.54 0.37 14.37
CA GLU A 71 0.86 0.41 15.80
C GLU A 71 -0.46 0.39 16.56
N THR A 72 -1.11 -0.76 16.49
CA THR A 72 -1.91 -1.25 17.60
C THR A 72 -0.95 -1.44 18.78
N ILE A 73 -0.62 -0.34 19.46
CA ILE A 73 0.21 -0.34 20.66
C ILE A 73 -0.60 -1.03 21.75
N SER A 74 -0.01 -2.06 22.35
CA SER A 74 -0.60 -2.80 23.46
C SER A 74 -0.05 -2.33 24.81
N GLU A 75 -0.90 -2.41 25.82
CA GLU A 75 -0.49 -2.35 27.23
C GLU A 75 0.46 -3.52 27.58
N LYS A 76 1.07 -3.47 28.76
CA LYS A 76 1.96 -4.54 29.25
C LYS A 76 1.26 -5.90 29.39
N ASP A 77 -0.05 -5.90 29.60
CA ASP A 77 -0.88 -7.10 29.67
C ASP A 77 -1.31 -7.65 28.29
N GLY A 78 -0.88 -6.99 27.21
CA GLY A 78 -1.21 -7.35 25.83
C GLY A 78 -2.52 -6.75 25.31
N SER A 79 -3.30 -6.07 26.16
CA SER A 79 -4.55 -5.42 25.75
C SER A 79 -4.30 -4.24 24.80
N LEU A 80 -5.23 -3.99 23.89
CA LEU A 80 -5.04 -3.00 22.84
C LEU A 80 -5.39 -1.58 23.29
N ILE A 81 -4.49 -0.62 23.05
CA ILE A 81 -4.73 0.78 23.38
C ILE A 81 -5.46 1.49 22.22
N HIS A 82 -6.70 1.89 22.46
CA HIS A 82 -7.50 2.65 21.49
C HIS A 82 -7.37 4.18 21.64
N SER A 83 -6.97 4.68 22.82
CA SER A 83 -6.80 6.11 23.09
C SER A 83 -5.42 6.62 22.64
N GLN A 84 -5.40 7.69 21.83
CA GLN A 84 -4.14 8.32 21.39
C GLN A 84 -3.31 8.86 22.56
N LYS A 85 -3.95 9.46 23.57
CA LYS A 85 -3.26 9.96 24.77
C LYS A 85 -2.55 8.80 25.49
N ARG A 86 -3.25 7.68 25.68
CA ARG A 86 -2.69 6.51 26.35
C ARG A 86 -1.56 5.84 25.55
N ARG A 87 -1.64 5.87 24.21
CA ARG A 87 -0.54 5.40 23.34
C ARG A 87 0.75 6.18 23.57
N LEU A 88 0.66 7.50 23.73
CA LEU A 88 1.82 8.36 23.99
C LEU A 88 2.41 8.09 25.37
N GLU A 89 1.57 7.93 26.39
CA GLU A 89 1.99 7.57 27.76
C GLU A 89 2.69 6.21 27.77
N ARG A 90 2.10 5.19 27.14
CA ARG A 90 2.69 3.84 27.04
C ARG A 90 4.05 3.85 26.32
N TRP A 91 4.20 4.70 25.29
CA TRP A 91 5.47 4.92 24.62
C TRP A 91 6.51 5.51 25.57
N ALA A 92 6.17 6.53 26.36
CA ALA A 92 7.08 7.12 27.35
C ALA A 92 7.52 6.08 28.40
N GLU A 93 6.56 5.35 28.99
CA GLU A 93 6.82 4.28 29.98
C GLU A 93 7.80 3.22 29.42
N HIS A 94 7.59 2.77 28.17
CA HIS A 94 8.44 1.76 27.55
C HIS A 94 9.90 2.24 27.43
N PHE A 95 10.12 3.50 27.05
CA PHE A 95 11.47 4.04 26.88
C PHE A 95 12.13 4.32 28.23
N GLU A 96 11.40 4.83 29.23
CA GLU A 96 11.95 5.00 30.58
C GLU A 96 12.45 3.66 31.16
N GLU A 97 11.70 2.58 31.00
CA GLU A 97 12.09 1.23 31.43
C GLU A 97 13.29 0.67 30.67
N GLN A 98 13.40 0.96 29.37
CA GLN A 98 14.53 0.51 28.56
C GLN A 98 15.82 1.27 28.87
N PHE A 99 15.71 2.54 29.25
CA PHE A 99 16.86 3.43 29.46
C PHE A 99 17.18 3.69 30.95
N SER A 100 16.43 3.13 31.88
CA SER A 100 16.81 3.09 33.30
C SER A 100 17.95 2.07 33.50
N TRP A 101 19.19 2.54 33.37
CA TRP A 101 20.37 1.76 33.76
C TRP A 101 20.46 1.67 35.30
N PRO A 102 20.82 0.52 35.88
CA PRO A 102 21.19 0.48 37.30
C PRO A 102 22.45 1.33 37.50
N SER A 103 22.44 2.20 38.51
CA SER A 103 23.67 2.84 39.01
C SER A 103 24.52 1.84 39.79
#